data_AF-A0AB33WLZ6-F1
#
_entry.id   AF-A0AB33WLZ6-F1
#
_cell.length_a   1.000
_cell.length_b   1.000
_cell.length_c   1.000
_cell.angle_alpha   90.00
_cell.angle_beta   90.00
_cell.angle_gamma   90.00
#
_symmetry.space_group_name_H-M   'P 1'
#
loop_
_entity.id
_entity.type
_entity.pdbx_description
1 polymer ?
#
loop_
_entity_poly.entity_id
_entity_poly.type
_entity_poly.pdbx_seq_one_letter_code
_entity_poly.pdbx_strand_id
1 'polypeptide(L)'
;MGSEKGEEAAQFSVPGQRISISETRRTPIGRSTARAAHLATIGKVLRAIDTLPFQVQQFGHYLYHPCMTVVHMLNAEKLIWGDTDFSSLTDAKAAKVHCLITCALQSYKAEANGGATWGPARVAEGMLKLYGIAIEPKHWDRDWKEVWEFLRAAIQDVDIQAQQPVWQVIHAEKEENAA
;
A
#
# COMPACT_ATOMS: atom_id res chain seq x y z
N MET A 1 39.69 -65.52 29.13
CA MET A 1 40.06 -64.37 29.96
C MET A 1 40.95 -63.45 29.14
N GLY A 2 40.62 -62.16 29.12
CA GLY A 2 41.43 -61.03 28.63
C GLY A 2 41.46 -60.85 27.11
N SER A 3 41.43 -59.65 26.54
CA SER A 3 41.12 -58.28 26.99
C SER A 3 41.16 -57.45 25.72
N GLU A 4 40.25 -56.50 25.58
CA GLU A 4 40.18 -55.52 24.48
C GLU A 4 41.51 -54.76 24.29
N LYS A 5 41.85 -54.48 23.03
CA LYS A 5 42.63 -53.34 22.49
C LYS A 5 42.41 -53.43 20.97
N GLY A 6 41.63 -52.60 20.31
CA GLY A 6 41.59 -51.15 20.33
C GLY A 6 41.76 -50.74 18.86
N GLU A 7 40.73 -50.13 18.27
CA GLU A 7 40.76 -49.61 16.90
C GLU A 7 41.93 -48.65 16.70
N GLU A 8 42.75 -48.89 15.69
CA GLU A 8 43.46 -47.81 15.02
C GLU A 8 42.85 -47.63 13.63
N ALA A 9 41.92 -46.68 13.55
CA ALA A 9 41.50 -46.08 12.31
C ALA A 9 42.75 -45.53 11.61
N ALA A 10 43.13 -46.15 10.49
CA ALA A 10 44.23 -45.67 9.66
C ALA A 10 43.91 -44.23 9.23
N GLN A 11 44.61 -43.29 9.87
CA GLN A 11 44.50 -41.87 9.64
C GLN A 11 45.19 -41.52 8.32
N PHE A 12 44.42 -41.55 7.22
CA PHE A 12 44.86 -40.94 5.96
C PHE A 12 44.70 -39.42 6.08
N SER A 13 45.79 -38.76 6.46
CA SER A 13 45.95 -37.31 6.29
C SER A 13 46.21 -37.04 4.81
N VAL A 14 45.26 -36.44 4.10
CA VAL A 14 45.49 -35.89 2.75
C VAL A 14 45.97 -34.46 2.91
N PRO A 15 47.24 -34.14 2.62
CA PRO A 15 47.76 -32.79 2.77
C PRO A 15 47.22 -31.89 1.65
N GLY A 16 46.66 -30.74 2.04
CA GLY A 16 46.79 -29.51 1.26
C GLY A 16 46.02 -29.39 -0.06
N GLN A 17 44.96 -30.16 -0.31
CA GLN A 17 44.10 -29.89 -1.45
C GLN A 17 42.95 -28.97 -1.03
N ARG A 18 43.15 -27.66 -1.24
CA ARG A 18 42.05 -26.69 -1.20
C ARG A 18 41.11 -27.10 -2.32
N ILE A 19 40.04 -27.83 -1.99
CA ILE A 19 38.98 -28.14 -2.94
C ILE A 19 38.37 -26.80 -3.32
N SER A 20 38.83 -26.20 -4.42
CA SER A 20 38.10 -25.11 -5.02
C SER A 20 36.85 -25.74 -5.62
N ILE A 21 35.73 -25.61 -4.91
CA ILE A 21 34.42 -25.87 -5.50
C ILE A 21 34.22 -24.77 -6.54
N SER A 22 34.75 -24.97 -7.74
CA SER A 22 34.48 -24.12 -8.89
C SER A 22 33.17 -24.57 -9.49
N GLU A 23 32.20 -23.65 -9.54
CA GLU A 23 30.91 -23.85 -10.18
C GLU A 23 31.12 -24.32 -11.63
N THR A 24 30.68 -25.54 -11.96
CA THR A 24 30.89 -26.16 -13.29
C THR A 24 29.87 -25.69 -14.33
N ARG A 25 28.98 -24.75 -13.99
CA ARG A 25 28.04 -24.13 -14.94
C ARG A 25 28.74 -23.02 -15.72
N ARG A 26 28.60 -23.07 -17.04
CA ARG A 26 29.15 -22.06 -17.98
C ARG A 26 28.49 -20.68 -17.86
N THR A 27 27.36 -20.59 -17.17
CA THR A 27 26.66 -19.34 -16.90
C THR A 27 26.28 -19.32 -15.42
N PRO A 28 26.80 -18.38 -14.61
CA PRO A 28 26.44 -18.31 -13.20
C PRO A 28 24.96 -17.93 -13.11
N ILE A 29 24.14 -18.76 -12.49
CA ILE A 29 22.78 -18.36 -12.16
C ILE A 29 22.87 -17.30 -11.06
N GLY A 30 22.45 -16.08 -11.37
CA GLY A 30 21.76 -15.26 -10.39
C GLY A 30 22.59 -14.56 -9.31
N ARG A 31 23.75 -13.99 -9.65
CA ARG A 31 24.37 -12.90 -8.87
C ARG A 31 24.35 -11.59 -9.66
N SER A 32 23.15 -11.15 -10.03
CA SER A 32 23.00 -9.79 -10.55
C SER A 32 23.02 -8.84 -9.35
N THR A 33 24.08 -8.06 -9.21
CA THR A 33 24.13 -6.93 -8.27
C THR A 33 22.94 -6.00 -8.46
N ALA A 34 22.46 -5.85 -9.70
CA ALA A 34 21.24 -5.09 -10.01
C ALA A 34 19.98 -5.74 -9.40
N ARG A 35 19.86 -7.07 -9.41
CA ARG A 35 18.74 -7.77 -8.73
C ARG A 35 18.83 -7.60 -7.21
N ALA A 36 20.02 -7.71 -6.63
CA ALA A 36 20.23 -7.53 -5.20
C ALA A 36 19.89 -6.09 -4.78
N ALA A 37 20.36 -5.09 -5.54
CA ALA A 37 20.03 -3.69 -5.34
C ALA A 37 18.51 -3.45 -5.44
N HIS A 38 17.85 -3.98 -6.47
CA HIS A 38 16.40 -3.86 -6.63
C HIS A 38 15.62 -4.44 -5.43
N LEU A 39 15.97 -5.62 -4.94
CA LEU A 39 15.34 -6.22 -3.77
C LEU A 39 15.61 -5.41 -2.50
N ALA A 40 16.81 -4.85 -2.36
CA ALA A 40 17.13 -3.96 -1.24
C ALA A 40 16.27 -2.69 -1.27
N THR A 41 16.11 -2.06 -2.44
CA THR A 41 15.23 -0.89 -2.62
C THR A 41 13.77 -1.23 -2.31
N ILE A 42 13.26 -2.39 -2.76
CA ILE A 42 11.92 -2.86 -2.37
C ILE A 42 11.82 -2.98 -0.85
N GLY A 43 12.81 -3.58 -0.19
CA GLY A 43 12.84 -3.71 1.26
C GLY A 43 12.82 -2.37 2.00
N LYS A 44 13.54 -1.36 1.49
CA LYS A 44 13.51 0.02 2.02
C LYS A 44 12.11 0.63 1.91
N VAL A 45 11.45 0.49 0.76
CA VAL A 45 10.08 0.99 0.55
C VAL A 45 9.08 0.30 1.45
N LEU A 46 9.09 -1.04 1.52
CA LEU A 46 8.18 -1.80 2.38
C LEU A 46 8.37 -1.43 3.86
N ARG A 47 9.63 -1.32 4.31
CA ARG A 47 9.93 -0.85 5.68
C ARG A 47 9.42 0.56 5.95
N ALA A 48 9.48 1.45 4.97
CA ALA A 48 8.96 2.81 5.12
C ALA A 48 7.43 2.81 5.23
N ILE A 49 6.73 1.98 4.44
CA ILE A 49 5.28 1.77 4.56
C ILE A 49 4.92 1.23 5.95
N ASP A 50 5.72 0.31 6.51
CA ASP A 50 5.50 -0.26 7.85
C ASP A 50 5.64 0.77 9.00
N THR A 51 6.17 1.97 8.73
CA THR A 51 6.22 3.05 9.74
C THR A 51 4.91 3.84 9.86
N LEU A 52 3.98 3.69 8.91
CA LEU A 52 2.71 4.40 8.92
C LEU A 52 1.81 3.91 10.06
N PRO A 53 0.96 4.78 10.63
CA PRO A 53 -0.15 4.32 11.45
C PRO A 53 -1.02 3.34 10.67
N PHE A 54 -1.49 2.27 11.35
CA PHE A 54 -2.22 1.18 10.70
C PHE A 54 -3.35 1.67 9.78
N GLN A 55 -4.17 2.63 10.23
CA GLN A 55 -5.28 3.13 9.42
C GLN A 55 -4.82 3.80 8.11
N VAL A 56 -3.74 4.60 8.16
CA VAL A 56 -3.15 5.24 6.98
C VAL A 56 -2.52 4.20 6.04
N GLN A 57 -1.91 3.16 6.60
CA GLN A 57 -1.40 2.02 5.82
C GLN A 57 -2.54 1.29 5.08
N GLN A 58 -3.65 1.01 5.76
CA GLN A 58 -4.83 0.38 5.14
C GLN A 58 -5.43 1.24 4.03
N PHE A 59 -5.47 2.56 4.23
CA PHE A 59 -5.88 3.53 3.20
C PHE A 59 -4.95 3.47 1.97
N GLY A 60 -3.63 3.51 2.17
CA GLY A 60 -2.66 3.36 1.09
C GLY A 60 -2.82 2.02 0.34
N HIS A 61 -3.12 0.93 1.06
CA HIS A 61 -3.43 -0.36 0.43
C HIS A 61 -4.73 -0.36 -0.36
N TYR A 62 -5.74 0.39 0.07
CA TYR A 62 -6.96 0.56 -0.71
C TYR A 62 -6.66 1.22 -2.07
N LEU A 63 -5.81 2.25 -2.10
CA LEU A 63 -5.49 2.98 -3.32
C LEU A 63 -4.56 2.21 -4.26
N TYR A 64 -3.46 1.65 -3.73
CA TYR A 64 -2.32 1.22 -4.54
C TYR A 64 -1.98 -0.27 -4.49
N HIS A 65 -2.51 -1.03 -3.53
CA HIS A 65 -2.13 -2.44 -3.40
C HIS A 65 -2.76 -3.28 -4.54
N PRO A 66 -1.98 -4.10 -5.26
CA PRO A 66 -2.49 -4.90 -6.37
C PRO A 66 -3.52 -5.94 -5.93
N CYS A 67 -3.41 -6.43 -4.69
CA CYS A 67 -4.37 -7.35 -4.07
C CYS A 67 -5.24 -6.60 -3.05
N MET A 68 -5.87 -5.50 -3.47
CA MET A 68 -6.80 -4.76 -2.61
C MET A 68 -8.01 -5.64 -2.23
N THR A 69 -8.47 -5.51 -0.98
CA THR A 69 -9.66 -6.21 -0.49
C THR A 69 -10.70 -5.22 0.03
N VAL A 70 -11.94 -5.69 0.21
CA VAL A 70 -13.03 -4.89 0.81
C VAL A 70 -12.67 -4.39 2.22
N VAL A 71 -11.84 -5.13 2.96
CA VAL A 71 -11.38 -4.70 4.30
C VAL A 71 -10.59 -3.40 4.21
N HIS A 72 -9.73 -3.24 3.20
CA HIS A 72 -9.00 -1.98 2.99
C HIS A 72 -9.95 -0.83 2.70
N MET A 73 -10.97 -1.05 1.87
CA MET A 73 -12.01 -0.05 1.58
C MET A 73 -12.76 0.38 2.85
N LEU A 74 -13.21 -0.59 3.66
CA LEU A 74 -13.95 -0.29 4.89
C LEU A 74 -13.08 0.43 5.93
N ASN A 75 -11.79 0.10 6.02
CA ASN A 75 -10.86 0.81 6.89
C ASN A 75 -10.59 2.24 6.39
N ALA A 76 -10.45 2.43 5.08
CA ALA A 76 -10.34 3.77 4.48
C ALA A 76 -11.59 4.62 4.76
N GLU A 77 -12.80 4.05 4.59
CA GLU A 77 -14.05 4.73 4.91
C GLU A 77 -14.11 5.14 6.38
N LYS A 78 -13.75 4.24 7.30
CA LYS A 78 -13.68 4.52 8.74
C LYS A 78 -12.67 5.61 9.09
N LEU A 79 -11.51 5.61 8.43
CA LEU A 79 -10.49 6.64 8.64
C LEU A 79 -11.03 8.02 8.26
N ILE A 80 -11.58 8.16 7.05
CA ILE A 80 -12.15 9.44 6.60
C ILE A 80 -13.31 9.87 7.50
N TRP A 81 -14.15 8.93 7.92
CA TRP A 81 -15.23 9.24 8.85
C TRP A 81 -14.71 9.75 10.21
N GLY A 82 -13.69 9.10 10.77
CA GLY A 82 -13.14 9.44 12.07
C GLY A 82 -12.27 10.69 12.10
N ASP A 83 -11.65 11.05 10.98
CA ASP A 83 -10.80 12.24 10.84
C ASP A 83 -11.61 13.53 10.60
N THR A 84 -12.93 13.39 10.43
CA THR A 84 -13.81 14.46 10.01
C THR A 84 -14.89 14.76 11.06
N ASP A 85 -15.14 16.04 11.35
CA ASP A 85 -16.25 16.43 12.24
C ASP A 85 -17.58 16.55 11.48
N PHE A 86 -18.50 15.62 11.78
CA PHE A 86 -19.87 15.61 11.25
C PHE A 86 -20.93 15.96 12.28
N SER A 87 -20.54 16.49 13.45
CA SER A 87 -21.45 16.74 14.59
C SER A 87 -22.58 17.74 14.28
N SER A 88 -22.42 18.57 13.25
CA SER A 88 -23.41 19.53 12.77
C SER A 88 -24.46 18.93 11.83
N LEU A 89 -24.29 17.69 11.36
CA LEU A 89 -25.22 17.03 10.44
C LEU A 89 -26.40 16.42 11.18
N THR A 90 -27.58 16.43 10.54
CA THR A 90 -28.70 15.60 10.99
C THR A 90 -28.40 14.12 10.72
N ASP A 91 -28.97 13.21 11.52
CA ASP A 91 -28.78 11.75 11.34
C ASP A 91 -29.07 11.29 9.90
N ALA A 92 -30.13 11.83 9.30
CA ALA A 92 -30.50 11.52 7.92
C ALA A 92 -29.47 12.01 6.89
N LYS A 93 -28.79 13.14 7.14
CA LYS A 93 -27.71 13.63 6.27
C LYS A 93 -26.41 12.88 6.54
N ALA A 94 -26.07 12.62 7.79
CA ALA A 94 -24.92 11.81 8.20
C ALA A 94 -24.93 10.42 7.54
N ALA A 95 -26.07 9.73 7.53
CA ALA A 95 -26.21 8.43 6.85
C ALA A 95 -25.92 8.51 5.33
N LYS A 96 -26.34 9.59 4.66
CA LYS A 96 -26.03 9.81 3.24
C LYS A 96 -24.56 10.19 3.01
N VAL A 97 -23.95 10.92 3.94
CA VAL A 97 -22.54 11.28 3.88
C VAL A 97 -21.64 10.05 4.01
N HIS A 98 -21.98 9.07 4.86
CA HIS A 98 -21.28 7.78 4.87
C HIS A 98 -21.23 7.15 3.47
N CYS A 99 -22.36 7.08 2.78
CA CYS A 99 -22.40 6.58 1.41
C CYS A 99 -21.58 7.44 0.43
N LEU A 100 -21.57 8.75 0.65
CA LEU A 100 -20.82 9.70 -0.17
C LEU A 100 -19.30 9.53 -0.01
N ILE A 101 -18.81 9.17 1.19
CA ILE A 101 -17.39 8.87 1.44
C ILE A 101 -16.92 7.74 0.52
N THR A 102 -17.69 6.65 0.42
CA THR A 102 -17.35 5.54 -0.47
C THR A 102 -17.27 5.98 -1.93
N CYS A 103 -18.18 6.84 -2.38
CA CYS A 103 -18.12 7.40 -3.73
C CYS A 103 -16.92 8.32 -3.93
N ALA A 104 -16.59 9.16 -2.94
CA ALA A 104 -15.43 10.05 -2.98
C ALA A 104 -14.12 9.25 -3.04
N LEU A 105 -13.98 8.19 -2.23
CA LEU A 105 -12.85 7.28 -2.24
C LEU A 105 -12.70 6.58 -3.60
N GLN A 106 -13.80 6.12 -4.21
CA GLN A 106 -13.76 5.48 -5.53
C GLN A 106 -13.39 6.47 -6.64
N SER A 107 -13.91 7.70 -6.59
CA SER A 107 -13.50 8.77 -7.52
C SER A 107 -12.02 9.06 -7.39
N TYR A 108 -11.54 9.31 -6.16
CA TYR A 108 -10.15 9.65 -5.90
C TYR A 108 -9.21 8.51 -6.31
N LYS A 109 -9.59 7.26 -6.04
CA LYS A 109 -8.83 6.09 -6.51
C LYS A 109 -8.75 6.03 -8.04
N ALA A 110 -9.83 6.34 -8.75
CA ALA A 110 -9.79 6.39 -10.21
C ALA A 110 -8.79 7.46 -10.69
N GLU A 111 -8.80 8.63 -10.07
CA GLU A 111 -7.89 9.75 -10.39
C GLU A 111 -6.42 9.41 -10.10
N ALA A 112 -6.15 8.80 -8.95
CA ALA A 112 -4.80 8.34 -8.58
C ALA A 112 -4.23 7.29 -9.57
N ASN A 113 -5.10 6.63 -10.35
CA ASN A 113 -4.75 5.66 -11.38
C ASN A 113 -4.90 6.23 -12.82
N GLY A 114 -4.94 7.56 -12.97
CA GLY A 114 -4.99 8.25 -14.27
C GLY A 114 -6.39 8.36 -14.90
N GLY A 115 -7.44 8.04 -14.17
CA GLY A 115 -8.83 8.22 -14.56
C GLY A 115 -9.35 9.65 -14.31
N ALA A 116 -10.56 9.92 -14.78
CA ALA A 116 -11.24 11.19 -14.53
C ALA A 116 -11.97 11.20 -13.18
N THR A 117 -12.00 12.36 -12.54
CA THR A 117 -12.86 12.67 -11.40
C THR A 117 -14.33 12.37 -11.73
N TRP A 118 -15.06 11.83 -10.77
CA TRP A 118 -16.49 11.60 -10.93
C TRP A 118 -17.28 12.90 -10.87
N GLY A 119 -18.16 13.11 -11.85
CA GLY A 119 -19.15 14.18 -11.81
C GLY A 119 -20.43 13.81 -11.03
N PRO A 120 -21.32 14.78 -10.75
CA PRO A 120 -22.51 14.57 -9.92
C PRO A 120 -23.43 13.44 -10.37
N ALA A 121 -23.62 13.28 -11.69
CA ALA A 121 -24.45 12.21 -12.25
C ALA A 121 -23.87 10.81 -11.93
N ARG A 122 -22.54 10.66 -11.99
CA ARG A 122 -21.86 9.41 -11.68
C ARG A 122 -21.89 9.11 -10.19
N VAL A 123 -21.74 10.12 -9.34
CA VAL A 123 -21.88 9.99 -7.89
C VAL A 123 -23.30 9.52 -7.53
N ALA A 124 -24.33 10.14 -8.10
CA ALA A 124 -25.72 9.74 -7.88
C ALA A 124 -26.01 8.30 -8.32
N GLU A 125 -25.47 7.89 -9.47
CA GLU A 125 -25.55 6.50 -9.93
C GLU A 125 -24.85 5.54 -8.97
N GLY A 126 -23.67 5.92 -8.46
CA GLY A 126 -22.91 5.14 -7.48
C GLY A 126 -23.67 4.96 -6.16
N MET A 127 -24.21 6.04 -5.60
CA MET A 127 -25.00 6.00 -4.37
C MET A 127 -26.24 5.12 -4.52
N LEU A 128 -26.93 5.20 -5.67
CA LEU A 128 -28.09 4.36 -5.93
C LEU A 128 -27.71 2.88 -6.06
N LYS A 129 -26.63 2.57 -6.78
CA LYS A 129 -26.19 1.18 -7.02
C LYS A 129 -25.62 0.51 -5.78
N LEU A 130 -24.83 1.24 -4.99
CA LEU A 130 -24.13 0.68 -3.82
C LEU A 130 -25.02 0.64 -2.58
N TYR A 131 -25.89 1.64 -2.42
CA TYR A 131 -26.63 1.85 -1.16
C TYR A 131 -28.13 2.02 -1.34
N GLY A 132 -28.65 2.02 -2.58
CA GLY A 132 -30.08 2.27 -2.83
C GLY A 132 -30.52 3.71 -2.56
N ILE A 133 -29.57 4.64 -2.38
CA ILE A 133 -29.87 6.04 -2.05
C ILE A 133 -29.92 6.88 -3.31
N ALA A 134 -31.08 7.46 -3.59
CA ALA A 134 -31.24 8.45 -4.63
C ALA A 134 -30.85 9.85 -4.12
N ILE A 135 -30.01 10.54 -4.89
CA ILE A 135 -29.74 11.97 -4.77
C ILE A 135 -30.07 12.66 -6.10
N GLU A 136 -30.46 13.93 -6.04
CA GLU A 136 -30.82 14.72 -7.23
C GLU A 136 -29.59 15.48 -7.74
N PRO A 137 -29.00 15.10 -8.90
CA PRO A 137 -27.81 15.77 -9.42
C PRO A 137 -28.06 17.24 -9.78
N LYS A 138 -29.31 17.62 -10.11
CA LYS A 138 -29.67 19.00 -10.45
C LYS A 138 -29.50 19.98 -9.29
N HIS A 139 -29.55 19.51 -8.05
CA HIS A 139 -29.34 20.34 -6.85
C HIS A 139 -27.96 20.15 -6.22
N TRP A 140 -27.01 19.57 -6.96
CA TRP A 140 -25.67 19.22 -6.47
C TRP A 140 -24.96 20.38 -5.76
N ASP A 141 -24.91 21.55 -6.39
CA ASP A 141 -24.21 22.73 -5.86
C ASP A 141 -24.73 23.16 -4.48
N ARG A 142 -26.04 23.02 -4.25
CA ARG A 142 -26.70 23.40 -2.99
C ARG A 142 -26.53 22.33 -1.91
N ASP A 143 -26.71 21.07 -2.28
CA ASP A 143 -26.93 20.01 -1.30
C ASP A 143 -25.67 19.23 -0.93
N TRP A 144 -24.72 19.11 -1.87
CA TRP A 144 -23.66 18.10 -1.81
C TRP A 144 -22.27 18.62 -2.15
N LYS A 145 -22.14 19.66 -2.98
CA LYS A 145 -20.85 20.13 -3.48
C LYS A 145 -19.85 20.46 -2.38
N GLU A 146 -20.26 21.24 -1.38
CA GLU A 146 -19.38 21.61 -0.27
C GLU A 146 -18.87 20.37 0.48
N VAL A 147 -19.77 19.43 0.81
CA VAL A 147 -19.41 18.18 1.47
C VAL A 147 -18.50 17.33 0.58
N TRP A 148 -18.76 17.28 -0.72
CA TRP A 148 -17.94 16.54 -1.67
C TRP A 148 -16.51 17.08 -1.75
N GLU A 149 -16.35 18.39 -1.93
CA GLU A 149 -15.03 19.01 -1.99
C GLU A 149 -14.27 18.84 -0.66
N PHE A 150 -14.99 18.95 0.45
CA PHE A 150 -14.41 18.73 1.76
C PHE A 150 -13.92 17.28 1.97
N LEU A 151 -14.75 16.29 1.65
CA LEU A 151 -14.36 14.88 1.71
C LEU A 151 -13.17 14.59 0.80
N ARG A 152 -13.14 15.21 -0.38
CA ARG A 152 -12.03 15.09 -1.32
C ARG A 152 -10.73 15.66 -0.77
N ALA A 153 -10.77 16.82 -0.14
CA ALA A 153 -9.62 17.42 0.52
C ALA A 153 -9.10 16.51 1.65
N ALA A 154 -10.00 15.99 2.50
CA ALA A 154 -9.62 15.07 3.56
C ALA A 154 -8.95 13.78 3.01
N ILE A 155 -9.49 13.21 1.94
CA ILE A 155 -8.89 12.04 1.27
C ILE A 155 -7.49 12.38 0.72
N GLN A 156 -7.33 13.56 0.12
CA GLN A 156 -6.04 14.01 -0.40
C GLN A 156 -5.00 14.19 0.71
N ASP A 157 -5.38 14.76 1.85
CA ASP A 157 -4.49 14.96 2.99
C ASP A 157 -4.00 13.63 3.56
N VAL A 158 -4.88 12.64 3.67
CA VAL A 158 -4.51 11.27 4.09
C VAL A 158 -3.63 10.58 3.05
N ASP A 159 -3.88 10.79 1.76
CA ASP A 159 -3.04 10.24 0.68
C ASP A 159 -1.62 10.81 0.70
N ILE A 160 -1.48 12.12 0.95
CA ILE A 160 -0.17 12.75 1.15
C ILE A 160 0.57 12.07 2.30
N GLN A 161 -0.10 11.82 3.44
CA GLN A 161 0.50 11.12 4.57
C GLN A 161 0.92 9.69 4.21
N ALA A 162 0.10 8.96 3.45
CA ALA A 162 0.40 7.59 3.03
C ALA A 162 1.59 7.51 2.06
N GLN A 163 1.77 8.51 1.19
CA GLN A 163 2.85 8.56 0.21
C GLN A 163 4.17 9.12 0.77
N GLN A 164 4.09 9.96 1.80
CA GLN A 164 5.22 10.68 2.38
C GLN A 164 6.46 9.78 2.67
N PRO A 165 6.34 8.63 3.36
CA PRO A 165 7.52 7.82 3.67
C PRO A 165 8.13 7.16 2.41
N VAL A 166 7.31 6.81 1.43
CA VAL A 166 7.78 6.26 0.15
C VAL A 166 8.52 7.32 -0.66
N TRP A 167 7.98 8.54 -0.68
CA TRP A 167 8.60 9.69 -1.34
C TRP A 167 10.00 9.98 -0.77
N GLN A 168 10.14 9.95 0.57
CA GLN A 168 11.44 10.14 1.24
C GLN A 168 12.47 9.08 0.81
N VAL A 169 12.08 7.81 0.72
CA VAL A 169 12.98 6.74 0.25
C VAL A 169 13.40 7.00 -1.19
N ILE A 170 12.46 7.29 -2.09
CA ILE A 170 12.77 7.54 -3.51
C ILE A 170 13.73 8.73 -3.66
N HIS A 171 13.54 9.79 -2.89
CA HIS A 171 14.42 10.96 -2.91
C HIS A 171 15.83 10.63 -2.40
N ALA A 172 15.95 9.93 -1.27
CA ALA A 172 17.24 9.51 -0.73
C ALA A 172 18.03 8.62 -1.71
N GLU A 173 17.39 7.65 -2.37
CA GLU A 173 18.06 6.81 -3.37
C GLU A 173 18.53 7.62 -4.58
N LYS A 174 17.80 8.67 -4.99
CA LYS A 174 18.21 9.53 -6.11
C LYS A 174 19.43 10.38 -5.76
N GLU A 175 19.49 10.89 -4.53
CA GLU A 175 20.63 11.65 -4.03
C GLU A 175 21.88 10.77 -3.89
N GLU A 176 21.76 9.55 -3.38
CA GLU A 176 22.86 8.59 -3.28
C GLU A 176 23.44 8.20 -4.65
N ASN A 177 22.60 8.10 -5.69
CA ASN A 177 23.06 7.83 -7.06
C ASN A 177 23.73 9.04 -7.75
N ALA A 178 23.57 10.25 -7.20
CA ALA A 178 24.14 11.48 -7.78
C ALA A 178 25.48 11.89 -7.13
N ALA A 179 25.87 11.28 -6.01
CA ALA A 179 27.11 11.53 -5.26
C ALA A 179 28.21 10.51 -5.64
#